data_AF-A0A7C8DX63-F1
#
_entry.id   AF-A0A7C8DX63-F1
#
_cell.length_a   1.000
_cell.length_b   1.000
_cell.length_c   1.000
_cell.angle_alpha   90.00
_cell.angle_beta   90.00
_cell.angle_gamma   90.00
#
_symmetry.space_group_name_H-M   'P 1'
#
loop_
_entity.id
_entity.type
_entity.pdbx_description
1 polymer ?
#
loop_
_entity_poly.entity_id
_entity_poly.type
_entity_poly.pdbx_seq_one_letter_code
_entity_poly.pdbx_strand_id
1 'polypeptide(L)' 'KIAGGFKVKVGSVAHPMEEKHFIEWIEVIADGKAYTQFLKPGDAPEATFNIAADSVTAREYCTIHGQWKS' A
#
# COMPACT_ATOMS: atom_id res chain seq x y z
N LYS A 1 11.11 3.23 -3.97
CA LYS A 1 11.66 4.37 -3.18
C LYS A 1 11.51 5.65 -4.00
N ILE A 2 11.24 6.78 -3.35
CA ILE A 2 11.13 8.11 -3.96
C ILE A 2 11.98 9.10 -3.14
N ALA A 3 12.13 10.34 -3.60
CA ALA A 3 12.76 11.39 -2.78
C ALA A 3 11.93 11.58 -1.49
N GLY A 4 12.58 11.44 -0.33
CA GLY A 4 11.95 11.63 0.98
C GLY A 4 11.05 10.49 1.48
N GLY A 5 11.01 9.34 0.80
CA GLY A 5 10.22 8.20 1.29
C GLY A 5 9.96 7.07 0.29
N PHE A 6 8.78 6.48 0.39
CA PHE A 6 8.38 5.31 -0.39
C PHE A 6 7.00 5.52 -1.01
N LYS A 7 6.89 5.22 -2.31
CA LYS A 7 5.61 5.08 -3.00
C LYS A 7 5.39 3.60 -3.27
N VAL A 8 4.28 3.07 -2.77
CA VAL A 8 3.85 1.68 -2.95
C VAL A 8 2.67 1.67 -3.91
N LYS A 9 2.68 0.75 -4.87
CA LYS A 9 1.60 0.53 -5.84
C LYS A 9 1.15 -0.92 -5.76
N VAL A 10 -0.14 -1.15 -5.93
CA VAL A 10 -0.74 -2.49 -5.98
C VAL A 10 -1.39 -2.68 -7.35
N GLY A 11 -0.85 -3.48 -8.27
CA GLY A 11 0.47 -4.14 -8.31
C GLY A 11 1.29 -3.65 -9.50
N SER A 12 1.95 -4.58 -10.22
CA SER A 12 2.63 -4.26 -11.49
C SER A 12 1.64 -3.79 -12.56
N VAL A 13 0.44 -4.39 -12.56
CA VAL A 13 -0.78 -3.88 -13.19
C VAL A 13 -1.66 -3.29 -12.08
N ALA A 14 -2.26 -2.12 -12.33
CA ALA A 14 -3.12 -1.47 -11.34
C ALA A 14 -4.26 -2.41 -10.93
N HIS A 15 -4.38 -2.66 -9.64
CA HIS A 15 -5.44 -3.48 -9.09
C HIS A 15 -6.79 -2.75 -9.19
N PRO A 16 -7.92 -3.45 -9.40
CA PRO A 16 -9.25 -2.85 -9.37
C PRO A 16 -9.51 -2.10 -8.05
N MET A 17 -10.26 -1.01 -8.14
CA MET A 17 -10.66 -0.19 -6.99
C MET A 17 -12.17 0.05 -7.03
N GLU A 18 -12.93 -1.02 -7.26
CA GLU A 18 -14.39 -0.98 -7.37
C GLU A 18 -15.04 -1.25 -6.01
N GLU A 19 -16.30 -0.85 -5.80
CA GLU A 19 -16.98 -0.92 -4.50
C GLU A 19 -16.90 -2.29 -3.81
N LYS A 20 -16.92 -3.38 -4.59
CA LYS A 20 -16.88 -4.76 -4.08
C LYS A 20 -15.51 -5.41 -4.17
N HIS A 21 -14.55 -4.79 -4.87
CA HIS A 21 -13.22 -5.34 -5.13
C HIS A 21 -12.20 -4.20 -5.19
N PHE A 22 -11.59 -3.90 -4.04
CA PHE A 22 -10.61 -2.84 -3.91
C PHE A 22 -9.53 -3.21 -2.88
N ILE A 23 -8.46 -2.42 -2.88
CA ILE A 23 -7.42 -2.46 -1.84
C ILE A 23 -7.90 -1.62 -0.68
N GLU A 24 -8.16 -2.24 0.47
CA GLU A 24 -8.69 -1.56 1.65
C GLU A 24 -7.61 -0.76 2.37
N TRP A 25 -6.38 -1.28 2.40
CA TRP A 25 -5.24 -0.56 2.91
C TRP A 25 -3.92 -0.98 2.28
N ILE A 26 -2.97 -0.05 2.33
CA ILE A 26 -1.55 -0.28 2.09
C ILE A 26 -0.81 0.04 3.37
N GLU A 27 0.10 -0.83 3.78
CA GLU A 27 0.92 -0.67 4.97
C GLU A 27 2.40 -0.76 4.61
N VAL A 28 3.19 0.07 5.29
CA VAL A 28 4.66 0.03 5.22
C VAL A 28 5.20 -0.17 6.62
N ILE A 29 6.07 -1.17 6.77
CA ILE A 29 6.74 -1.51 8.03
C ILE A 29 8.23 -1.19 7.90
N ALA A 30 8.74 -0.37 8.81
CA ALA A 30 10.16 -0.05 8.94
C ALA A 30 10.51 0.27 10.39
N ASP A 31 11.69 -0.19 10.83
CA ASP A 31 12.29 0.15 12.12
C ASP A 31 11.34 -0.05 13.32
N GLY A 32 10.59 -1.17 13.29
CA GLY A 32 9.61 -1.52 14.34
C GLY A 32 8.32 -0.70 14.34
N LYS A 33 8.09 0.14 13.31
CA LYS A 33 6.88 0.95 13.13
C LYS A 33 6.07 0.47 11.93
N ALA A 34 4.76 0.63 12.02
CA ALA A 34 3.82 0.39 10.93
C ALA A 34 3.09 1.68 10.59
N TYR A 35 2.98 1.96 9.29
CA TYR A 35 2.27 3.11 8.75
C TYR A 35 1.22 2.60 7.76
N THR A 36 -0.05 2.89 8.02
CA THR A 36 -1.16 2.37 7.23
C THR A 36 -1.91 3.50 6.56
N GLN A 37 -2.07 3.41 5.24
CA GLN A 37 -2.96 4.24 4.46
C GLN A 37 -4.19 3.40 4.09
N PHE A 38 -5.36 3.79 4.58
CA PHE A 38 -6.63 3.24 4.11
C PHE A 38 -7.03 3.91 2.80
N LEU A 39 -7.57 3.14 1.88
CA LEU A 39 -8.09 3.62 0.60
C LEU A 39 -9.59 3.35 0.53
N LYS A 40 -10.24 3.98 -0.44
CA LYS A 40 -11.65 3.79 -0.75
C LYS A 40 -11.82 3.33 -2.21
N PRO A 41 -12.95 2.71 -2.56
CA PRO A 41 -13.31 2.52 -3.95
C PRO A 41 -13.19 3.82 -4.76
N GLY A 42 -12.63 3.74 -5.96
CA GLY A 42 -12.33 4.85 -6.86
C GLY A 42 -10.97 5.51 -6.65
N ASP A 43 -10.31 5.31 -5.51
CA ASP A 43 -8.94 5.81 -5.29
C ASP A 43 -7.95 5.08 -6.20
N ALA A 44 -6.79 5.69 -6.45
CA ALA A 44 -5.68 4.95 -7.05
C ALA A 44 -5.15 3.88 -6.07
N PRO A 45 -4.80 2.66 -6.52
CA PRO A 45 -4.30 1.59 -5.66
C PRO A 45 -2.81 1.83 -5.30
N GLU A 46 -2.51 2.99 -4.72
CA GLU A 46 -1.17 3.40 -4.35
C GLU A 46 -1.18 4.34 -3.14
N ALA A 47 -0.08 4.34 -2.40
CA ALA A 47 0.11 5.21 -1.24
C ALA A 47 1.55 5.70 -1.15
N THR A 48 1.72 6.92 -0.64
CA THR A 48 3.03 7.54 -0.43
C THR A 48 3.30 7.75 1.05
N PHE A 49 4.46 7.29 1.51
CA PHE A 49 4.88 7.33 2.90
C PHE A 49 6.18 8.13 3.00
N ASN A 50 6.11 9.30 3.61
CA ASN A 50 7.25 10.18 3.83
C ASN A 50 7.97 9.78 5.12
N ILE A 51 8.68 8.65 5.07
CA ILE A 51 9.44 8.10 6.19
C ILE A 51 10.93 8.01 5.84
N ALA A 52 11.79 8.30 6.83
CA ALA A 52 13.22 8.12 6.72
C ALA A 52 13.58 6.69 7.16
N ALA A 53 13.73 5.79 6.18
CA ALA A 53 14.17 4.42 6.37
C ALA A 53 15.00 3.94 5.16
N ASP A 54 15.95 3.03 5.40
CA ASP A 54 16.78 2.48 4.32
C ASP A 54 15.99 1.53 3.43
N SER A 55 15.22 0.64 4.05
CA SER A 55 14.34 -0.35 3.43
C SER A 55 13.03 -0.47 4.19
N VAL A 56 12.01 -1.01 3.52
CA VAL A 56 10.69 -1.24 4.09
C VAL A 56 10.16 -2.60 3.65
N THR A 57 9.25 -3.17 4.44
CA THR A 57 8.32 -4.22 3.97
C THR A 57 7.00 -3.56 3.61
N ALA A 58 6.46 -3.86 2.43
CA ALA A 58 5.14 -3.38 2.03
C ALA A 58 4.11 -4.51 2.14
N ARG A 59 2.93 -4.19 2.66
CA ARG A 59 1.77 -5.09 2.65
C ARG A 59 0.55 -4.37 2.09
N GLU A 60 -0.34 -5.14 1.52
CA GLU A 60 -1.66 -4.67 1.09
C GLU A 60 -2.73 -5.66 1.51
N TYR A 61 -3.97 -5.19 1.54
CA TYR A 61 -5.12 -6.07 1.72
C TYR A 61 -6.20 -5.76 0.68
N CYS A 62 -6.50 -6.75 -0.14
CA CYS A 62 -7.62 -6.75 -1.04
C CYS A 62 -8.85 -7.35 -0.35
N THR A 63 -10.01 -6.72 -0.52
CA THR A 63 -11.28 -7.19 0.09
C THR A 63 -11.67 -8.62 -0.30
N ILE A 64 -11.22 -9.11 -1.46
CA ILE A 64 -11.53 -10.46 -1.98
C ILE A 64 -10.32 -11.40 -1.91
N HIS A 65 -9.11 -10.89 -2.17
CA HIS A 65 -7.89 -11.71 -2.26
C HIS A 65 -7.07 -11.75 -0.96
N GLY A 66 -7.52 -11.04 0.08
CA GLY A 66 -6.86 -11.01 1.38
C GLY A 66 -5.52 -10.28 1.34
N GLN A 67 -4.62 -10.66 2.27
CA GLN A 67 -3.34 -9.99 2.46
C GLN A 67 -2.25 -10.48 1.50
N TRP A 68 -1.49 -9.54 0.94
CA TRP A 68 -0.24 -9.81 0.24
C TRP A 68 0.92 -9.00 0.85
N LYS A 69 2.16 -9.47 0.63
CA LYS A 69 3.39 -8.79 1.08
C LYS A 69 4.51 -8.86 0.05
N SER A 70 5.36 -7.83 0.01
CA SER A 70 6.60 -7.75 -0.76
C SER A 70 7.71 -7.06 0.02
#